data_AF-A0A353EAP0-F1
#
_entry.id   AF-A0A353EAP0-F1
#
_cell.length_a   1.000
_cell.length_b   1.000
_cell.length_c   1.000
_cell.angle_alpha   90.00
_cell.angle_beta   90.00
_cell.angle_gamma   90.00
#
_symmetry.space_group_name_H-M   'P 1'
#
loop_
_entity.id
_entity.type
_entity.pdbx_description
1 polymer ?
#
loop_
_entity_poly.entity_id
_entity_poly.type
_entity_poly.pdbx_seq_one_letter_code
_entity_poly.pdbx_strand_id
1 'polypeptide(L)' 'MLKEWMKICGFTDIECVSLALTNYEEQQQTDWIDTHSLEDFLSECGTKTAEGYPAPLRVMIKAKKPE' A
#
# COMPACT_ATOMS: atom_id res chain seq x y z
N MET A 1 -4.42 10.79 -8.96
CA MET A 1 -5.22 9.77 -9.66
C MET A 1 -6.27 9.15 -8.75
N LEU A 2 -5.91 8.51 -7.63
CA LEU A 2 -6.90 7.89 -6.72
C LEU A 2 -7.88 8.90 -6.09
N LYS A 3 -7.40 10.08 -5.66
CA LYS A 3 -8.28 11.15 -5.15
C LYS A 3 -9.27 11.62 -6.22
N GLU A 4 -8.85 11.74 -7.47
CA GLU A 4 -9.72 12.12 -8.58
C GLU A 4 -10.78 11.05 -8.84
N TRP A 5 -10.43 9.76 -8.80
CA TRP A 5 -11.41 8.68 -8.92
C TRP A 5 -12.45 8.72 -7.81
N MET A 6 -12.02 9.00 -6.57
CA MET A 6 -12.96 9.17 -5.47
C MET A 6 -13.93 10.34 -5.68
N LYS A 7 -13.46 11.46 -6.26
CA LYS A 7 -14.33 12.57 -6.67
C LYS A 7 -15.34 12.13 -7.73
N ILE A 8 -14.91 11.37 -8.73
CA ILE A 8 -15.80 10.83 -9.78
C ILE A 8 -16.87 9.91 -9.17
N CYS A 9 -16.51 9.12 -8.17
CA CYS A 9 -17.45 8.28 -7.41
C CYS A 9 -18.35 9.08 -6.45
N GLY A 10 -18.23 10.41 -6.39
CA GLY A 10 -19.07 11.30 -5.58
C GLY A 10 -18.58 11.54 -4.16
N PHE A 11 -17.44 11.01 -3.73
CA PHE A 11 -16.92 11.29 -2.39
C PHE A 11 -16.49 12.75 -2.23
N THR A 12 -16.71 13.29 -1.03
CA THR A 12 -16.33 14.65 -0.63
C THR A 12 -15.29 14.60 0.51
N ASP A 13 -14.68 15.74 0.85
CA ASP A 13 -13.69 15.87 1.93
C ASP A 13 -12.56 14.81 1.90
N ILE A 14 -11.96 14.61 0.72
CA ILE A 14 -10.98 13.55 0.47
C ILE A 14 -9.59 13.95 0.98
N GLU A 15 -9.10 13.24 1.99
CA GLU A 15 -7.84 13.47 2.68
C GLU A 15 -6.93 12.25 2.63
N CYS A 16 -5.65 12.45 2.29
CA CYS A 16 -4.64 11.41 2.40
C CYS A 16 -4.07 11.44 3.81
N VAL A 17 -4.44 10.46 4.63
CA VAL A 17 -4.10 10.41 6.06
C VAL A 17 -2.71 9.81 6.27
N SER A 18 -2.31 8.86 5.42
CA SER A 18 -0.99 8.23 5.51
C SER A 18 -0.52 7.73 4.17
N LEU A 19 0.79 7.74 3.98
CA LEU A 19 1.51 7.13 2.88
C LEU A 19 2.73 6.43 3.49
N ALA A 20 2.77 5.10 3.38
CA ALA A 20 3.77 4.28 4.06
C ALA A 20 4.33 3.22 3.10
N LEU A 21 5.66 3.13 3.05
CA LEU A 21 6.32 1.99 2.45
C LEU A 21 6.05 0.78 3.34
N THR A 22 5.69 -0.33 2.70
CA THR A 22 5.53 -1.59 3.42
C THR A 22 6.91 -2.04 3.87
N ASN A 23 7.06 -2.35 5.16
CA ASN A 23 8.33 -2.78 5.74
C ASN A 23 8.25 -4.23 6.25
N TYR A 24 9.42 -4.80 6.56
CA TYR A 24 9.54 -6.20 7.00
C TYR A 24 8.96 -6.47 8.39
N GLU A 25 8.85 -5.47 9.27
CA GLU A 25 8.21 -5.67 10.58
C GLU A 25 6.69 -5.83 10.43
N GLU A 26 6.09 -5.06 9.49
CA GLU A 26 4.66 -5.10 9.16
C GLU A 26 4.28 -6.39 8.42
N GLN A 27 5.12 -6.82 7.46
CA GLN A 27 4.83 -7.97 6.60
C GLN A 27 6.07 -8.88 6.51
N GLN A 28 6.03 -9.95 7.29
CA GLN A 28 7.07 -10.99 7.36
C GLN A 28 6.43 -12.36 7.51
N GLN A 29 7.23 -13.41 7.30
CA GLN A 29 6.84 -14.77 7.67
C GLN A 29 6.76 -14.87 9.21
N THR A 30 5.92 -15.78 9.70
CA THR A 30 5.77 -16.04 11.13
C THR A 30 5.52 -17.53 11.35
N ASP A 31 5.59 -18.02 12.59
CA ASP A 31 5.27 -19.42 12.91
C ASP A 31 3.84 -19.84 12.49
N TRP A 32 2.95 -18.88 12.22
CA TRP A 32 1.57 -19.11 11.78
C TRP A 32 1.40 -19.08 10.27
N ILE A 33 2.34 -18.48 9.54
CA ILE A 33 2.31 -18.30 8.08
C ILE A 33 3.73 -18.54 7.56
N ASP A 34 3.94 -19.73 7.01
CA ASP A 34 5.25 -20.28 6.59
C ASP A 34 5.48 -20.27 5.07
N THR A 35 4.58 -19.62 4.33
CA THR A 35 4.74 -19.37 2.89
C THR A 35 5.43 -18.02 2.64
N HIS A 36 5.75 -17.73 1.37
CA HIS A 36 6.41 -16.47 0.96
C HIS A 36 5.73 -15.19 1.53
N SER A 37 6.55 -14.20 1.86
CA SER A 37 6.15 -12.89 2.39
C SER A 37 6.91 -11.75 1.69
N LEU A 38 6.94 -10.55 2.26
CA LEU A 38 7.45 -9.34 1.60
C LEU A 38 8.89 -9.50 1.07
N GLU A 39 9.76 -10.16 1.82
CA GLU A 39 11.16 -10.39 1.43
C GLU A 39 11.30 -11.18 0.13
N ASP A 40 10.41 -12.15 -0.10
CA ASP A 40 10.41 -12.99 -1.28
C ASP A 40 9.96 -12.24 -2.54
N PHE A 41 9.30 -11.10 -2.36
CA PHE A 41 8.73 -10.28 -3.45
C PHE A 41 9.54 -9.03 -3.76
N LEU A 42 10.58 -8.72 -2.98
CA LEU A 42 11.44 -7.56 -3.17
C LEU A 42 12.78 -7.94 -3.82
N SER A 43 13.34 -7.02 -4.59
CA SER A 43 14.72 -7.08 -5.06
C SER A 43 15.71 -7.01 -3.89
N GLU A 44 16.96 -7.40 -4.10
CA GLU A 44 18.02 -7.35 -3.06
C GLU A 44 18.17 -5.98 -2.38
N CYS A 45 17.94 -4.87 -3.09
CA CYS A 45 18.02 -3.52 -2.52
C CYS A 45 16.73 -3.04 -1.84
N GLY A 46 15.66 -3.84 -1.83
CA GLY A 46 14.37 -3.55 -1.18
C GLY A 46 13.55 -2.40 -1.76
N THR A 47 14.10 -1.62 -2.70
CA THR A 47 13.41 -0.44 -3.31
C THR A 47 12.50 -0.79 -4.47
N LYS A 48 12.61 -2.02 -4.97
CA LYS A 48 11.83 -2.55 -6.09
C LYS A 48 11.30 -3.94 -5.78
N THR A 49 10.25 -4.35 -6.48
CA THR A 49 9.79 -5.73 -6.53
C THR A 49 10.75 -6.60 -7.35
N ALA A 50 10.62 -7.92 -7.25
CA ALA A 50 11.40 -8.87 -8.05
C ALA A 50 11.23 -8.68 -9.57
N GLU A 51 10.08 -8.15 -10.01
CA GLU A 51 9.79 -7.81 -11.41
C GLU A 51 10.33 -6.44 -11.84
N GLY A 52 10.92 -5.66 -10.92
CA GLY A 52 11.54 -4.37 -11.19
C GLY A 52 10.63 -3.14 -11.03
N TYR A 53 9.41 -3.30 -10.52
CA TYR A 53 8.50 -2.18 -10.19
C TYR A 53 8.89 -1.54 -8.85
N PRO A 54 8.44 -0.31 -8.53
CA PRO A 54 8.66 0.27 -7.21
C PRO A 54 8.10 -0.62 -6.08
N ALA A 55 8.80 -0.66 -4.94
CA ALA A 55 8.37 -1.43 -3.78
C ALA A 55 6.94 -1.05 -3.29
N PRO A 56 6.23 -1.96 -2.62
CA PRO A 56 4.84 -1.73 -2.21
C PRO A 56 4.68 -0.50 -1.30
N LEU A 57 3.86 0.44 -1.76
CA LEU A 57 3.49 1.66 -1.04
C LEU A 57 1.99 1.63 -0.77
N ARG A 58 1.60 1.72 0.51
CA ARG A 58 0.20 1.76 0.93
C ARG A 58 -0.20 3.18 1.27
N VAL A 59 -1.44 3.53 0.89
CA VAL A 59 -2.05 4.83 1.17
C VAL A 59 -3.34 4.63 1.94
N MET A 60 -3.54 5.42 2.99
CA MET A 60 -4.82 5.51 3.70
C MET A 60 -5.49 6.81 3.34
N ILE A 61 -6.72 6.73 2.82
CA ILE A 61 -7.51 7.89 2.43
C ILE A 61 -8.80 7.90 3.24
N LYS A 62 -9.12 9.05 3.82
CA LYS A 62 -10.39 9.33 4.47
C LYS A 62 -11.23 10.22 3.55
N ALA A 63 -12.52 9.95 3.48
CA ALA A 63 -13.47 10.77 2.72
C ALA A 63 -14.87 10.66 3.33
N LYS A 64 -15.77 11.56 2.94
CA LYS A 64 -17.19 11.53 3.30
C LYS A 64 -18.03 11.08 2.12
N LYS A 65 -19.06 10.29 2.42
CA LYS A 65 -20.17 10.07 1.49
C LYS A 65 -20.99 11.38 1.42
N PRO A 66 -21.35 11.87 0.23
CA PRO A 66 -22.25 13.00 0.10
C PRO A 66 -23.62 12.65 0.69
N GLU A 67 -24.36 13.66 1.15
CA GLU A 67 -25.74 13.51 1.61
C GLU A 67 -26.66 12.98 0.51
#